data_AF-A0A377D1V6-F1
#
_entry.id   AF-A0A377D1V6-F1
#
_cell.length_a   1.000
_cell.length_b   1.000
_cell.length_c   1.000
_cell.angle_alpha   90.00
_cell.angle_beta   90.00
_cell.angle_gamma   90.00
#
_symmetry.space_group_name_H-M   'P 1'
#
loop_
_entity.id
_entity.type
_entity.pdbx_description
1 polymer ?
#
loop_
_entity_poly.entity_id
_entity_poly.type
_entity_poly.pdbx_seq_one_letter_code
_entity_poly.pdbx_strand_id
1 'polypeptide(L)' 'MGTASQIKILAEWLTALRKDHPDLLIMVDPVIGILIAEFMSNLTFPRAYRQYLLPLAQGITPNTLSWKS' A
#
# COMPACT_ATOMS: atom_id res chain seq x y z
N MET A 1 -6.00 -7.08 3.42
CA MET A 1 -6.26 -5.65 3.68
C MET A 1 -7.31 -5.17 2.69
N GLY A 2 -8.31 -4.41 3.12
CA GLY A 2 -9.48 -4.16 2.28
C GLY A 2 -10.10 -2.77 2.39
N THR A 3 -9.52 -1.83 3.14
CA THR A 3 -10.00 -0.43 3.16
C THR A 3 -8.85 0.57 3.26
N ALA A 4 -9.11 1.83 2.87
CA ALA A 4 -8.14 2.92 2.98
C ALA A 4 -7.72 3.22 4.44
N SER A 5 -8.65 3.08 5.40
CA SER A 5 -8.34 3.27 6.82
C SER A 5 -7.36 2.22 7.34
N GLN A 6 -7.49 0.97 6.91
CA GLN A 6 -6.54 -0.09 7.26
C GLN A 6 -5.14 0.17 6.70
N ILE A 7 -5.05 0.69 5.48
CA ILE A 7 -3.79 1.10 4.85
C ILE A 7 -3.10 2.19 5.68
N LYS A 8 -3.85 3.19 6.13
CA LYS A 8 -3.31 4.28 6.96
C LYS A 8 -2.82 3.77 8.32
N ILE A 9 -3.62 2.97 9.02
CA ILE A 9 -3.22 2.38 10.32
C ILE A 9 -1.95 1.54 10.18
N LEU A 10 -1.85 0.74 9.11
CA LEU A 10 -0.64 -0.04 8.84
C LEU A 10 0.57 0.87 8.60
N ALA A 11 0.42 1.92 7.80
CA ALA A 11 1.52 2.84 7.52
C ALA A 11 2.03 3.56 8.78
N GLU A 12 1.11 3.97 9.67
CA GLU A 12 1.46 4.57 10.96
C GLU A 12 2.22 3.58 11.84
N TRP A 13 1.76 2.32 11.90
CA TRP A 13 2.43 1.27 12.65
C TRP A 13 3.82 0.95 12.10
N LEU A 14 3.97 0.80 10.78
CA LEU A 14 5.26 0.57 10.13
C LEU A 14 6.23 1.73 10.35
N THR A 15 5.72 2.96 10.33
CA THR A 15 6.52 4.17 10.60
C THR A 15 7.04 4.16 12.04
N ALA A 16 6.20 3.78 13.01
CA ALA A 16 6.63 3.65 14.40
C ALA A 16 7.65 2.53 14.55
N LEU A 17 7.38 1.36 13.98
CA LEU A 17 8.26 0.18 14.07
C LEU A 17 9.65 0.44 13.49
N ARG A 18 9.75 1.19 12.40
CA ARG A 18 11.04 1.52 11.77
C ARG A 18 11.91 2.45 12.62
N LYS A 19 11.34 3.16 13.62
CA LYS A 19 12.14 3.93 14.58
C LYS A 19 12.97 3.02 15.48
N ASP A 20 12.40 1.89 15.88
CA ASP A 20 13.05 0.91 16.75
C ASP A 20 13.88 -0.11 15.95
N HIS A 21 13.54 -0.28 14.66
CA HIS A 21 14.22 -1.18 13.74
C HIS A 21 14.60 -0.43 12.44
N PRO A 22 15.68 0.36 12.43
CA PRO A 22 16.05 1.18 11.27
C PRO A 22 16.38 0.35 10.03
N ASP A 23 16.86 -0.89 10.21
CA ASP A 23 17.20 -1.82 9.13
C ASP A 23 15.99 -2.62 8.61
N LEU A 24 14.79 -2.35 9.14
CA LEU A 24 13.57 -3.03 8.70
C LEU A 24 13.28 -2.70 7.24
N LEU A 25 13.36 -3.72 6.38
CA LEU A 25 12.98 -3.63 4.98
C LEU A 25 11.46 -3.76 4.83
N ILE A 26 10.86 -2.78 4.18
CA ILE A 26 9.44 -2.74 3.87
C ILE A 26 9.27 -3.01 2.37
N MET A 27 8.68 -4.15 2.04
CA MET A 27 8.31 -4.52 0.67
C MET A 27 6.79 -4.42 0.51
N VAL A 28 6.32 -3.69 -0.49
CA VAL A 28 4.89 -3.48 -0.74
C VAL A 28 4.48 -4.15 -2.04
N ASP A 29 3.50 -5.06 -1.96
CA ASP A 29 2.77 -5.60 -3.12
C ASP A 29 1.42 -4.87 -3.25
N PRO A 30 1.29 -3.89 -4.16
CA PRO A 30 0.01 -3.25 -4.44
C PRO A 30 -0.87 -4.18 -5.27
N VAL A 31 -1.62 -5.07 -4.60
CA VAL A 31 -2.61 -5.96 -5.22
C VAL A 31 -3.85 -5.17 -5.66
N ILE A 32 -3.71 -4.41 -6.75
CA ILE A 32 -4.77 -3.56 -7.33
C ILE A 32 -5.58 -4.31 -8.41
N GLY A 33 -5.10 -5.47 -8.89
CA GLY A 33 -5.61 -6.12 -10.11
C GLY A 33 -6.67 -7.22 -9.95
N ILE A 34 -7.01 -7.67 -8.74
CA ILE A 34 -8.03 -8.72 -8.52
C ILE A 34 -9.06 -8.24 -7.50
N LEU A 35 -9.55 -7.02 -7.70
CA LEU A 35 -10.71 -6.53 -6.99
C LEU A 35 -11.73 -6.18 -8.08
N ILE A 36 -12.81 -6.96 -8.08
CA ILE A 36 -14.01 -6.85 -8.93
C ILE A 36 -14.30 -5.39 -9.23
N ALA A 37 -14.64 -5.03 -10.48
CA ALA A 37 -14.73 -3.66 -11.01
C ALA A 37 -15.45 -2.62 -10.09
N GLU A 38 -16.31 -3.07 -9.19
CA GLU A 38 -16.92 -2.32 -8.09
C GLU A 38 -15.93 -1.67 -7.11
N PHE A 39 -14.69 -2.17 -7.01
CA PHE A 39 -13.65 -1.62 -6.14
C PHE A 39 -12.76 -0.59 -6.87
N MET A 40 -12.64 -0.72 -8.19
CA MET A 40 -11.92 0.24 -9.04
C MET A 40 -12.72 1.53 -9.28
N SER A 41 -14.05 1.50 -9.10
CA SER A 41 -14.88 2.72 -9.05
C SER A 41 -14.61 3.57 -7.79
N ASN A 42 -14.03 2.96 -6.75
CA ASN A 42 -13.60 3.64 -5.53
C ASN A 42 -12.08 3.88 -5.53
N LEU A 43 -11.65 4.93 -6.23
CA LEU A 43 -10.25 5.38 -6.35
C LEU A 43 -9.54 5.66 -5.01
N THR A 44 -10.25 5.60 -3.89
CA THR A 44 -9.70 5.80 -2.54
C THR A 44 -8.63 4.75 -2.21
N PHE A 45 -8.75 3.52 -2.72
CA PHE A 45 -7.82 2.44 -2.37
C PHE A 45 -6.45 2.57 -3.07
N PRO A 46 -6.35 2.73 -4.39
CA PRO A 46 -5.07 3.06 -5.04
C PRO A 46 -4.43 4.34 -4.50
N ARG A 47 -5.25 5.37 -4.20
CA ARG A 47 -4.76 6.62 -3.61
C ARG A 47 -4.16 6.39 -2.22
N ALA A 48 -4.78 5.57 -1.38
CA ALA A 48 -4.26 5.25 -0.05
C ALA A 48 -2.90 4.53 -0.11
N TYR A 49 -2.72 3.58 -1.05
CA TYR A 49 -1.40 2.96 -1.26
C TYR A 49 -0.34 4.01 -1.60
N ARG A 50 -0.63 4.87 -2.57
CA ARG A 50 0.29 5.94 -3.00
C ARG A 50 0.61 6.93 -1.88
N GLN A 51 -0.38 7.30 -1.08
CA GLN A 51 -0.21 8.30 -0.04
C GLN A 51 0.50 7.75 1.21
N TYR A 52 0.23 6.51 1.59
CA TYR A 52 0.62 6.00 2.92
C TYR A 52 1.67 4.89 2.87
N LEU A 53 1.54 3.90 1.97
CA LEU A 53 2.42 2.71 1.99
C LEU A 53 3.61 2.82 1.05
N LEU A 54 3.43 3.33 -0.17
CA LEU A 54 4.53 3.46 -1.13
C LEU A 54 5.70 4.34 -0.63
N PRO A 55 5.49 5.44 0.10
CA PRO A 55 6.60 6.22 0.67
C PRO A 55 7.43 5.47 1.71
N LEU A 56 6.89 4.39 2.29
CA LEU A 56 7.60 3.58 3.27
C LEU A 56 8.38 2.44 2.63
N ALA A 57 8.07 2.07 1.39
CA ALA A 57 8.62 0.91 0.72
C ALA A 57 10.08 1.12 0.27
N GLN A 58 10.92 0.10 0.45
CA GLN A 58 12.24 -0.01 -0.18
C GLN A 58 12.18 -0.88 -1.44
N GLY A 59 11.15 -1.71 -1.58
CA GLY A 59 10.89 -2.53 -2.75
C GLY A 59 9.40 -2.62 -3.03
N ILE A 60 9.05 -2.74 -4.30
CA ILE A 60 7.69 -2.99 -4.75
C ILE A 60 7.66 -4.24 -5.64
N THR A 61 6.65 -5.08 -5.49
CA THR A 61 6.39 -6.23 -6.39
C THR A 61 5.05 -6.05 -7.11
N PRO A 62 4.96 -5.08 -8.04
CA PRO A 62 3.73 -4.75 -8.72
C PRO A 62 3.31 -5.85 -9.71
N ASN A 63 2.01 -6.15 -9.76
CA ASN A 63 1.41 -6.84 -10.90
C ASN A 63 1.23 -5.87 -12.09
N THR A 64 1.09 -6.39 -13.30
CA THR A 64 1.01 -5.60 -14.55
C THR A 64 -0.13 -4.56 -14.58
N LEU A 65 -1.20 -4.78 -13.82
CA LEU A 65 -2.33 -3.85 -13.69
C LEU A 65 -2.02 -2.66 -12.77
N SER A 66 -1.26 -2.88 -11.70
CA SER A 66 -0.95 -1.87 -10.67
C SER A 66 -0.11 -0.67 -11.16
N TRP A 67 0.49 -0.75 -12.36
CA TRP A 67 1.27 0.34 -12.97
C TRP A 67 0.46 1.37 -13.74
N LYS A 68 -0.76 1.02 -14.19
CA LYS A 68 -1.56 1.85 -15.11
C LYS A 68 -2.57 2.76 -14.41
N SER A 69 -2.60 2.76 -13.07
CA SER A 69 -3.58 3.45 -12.18
C SER A 69 -3.05 4.70 -11.31
#